data_AF-A0A672KQW3-F1
#
_entry.id   AF-A0A672KQW3-F1
#
_cell.length_a   1.000
_cell.length_b   1.000
_cell.length_c   1.000
_cell.angle_alpha   90.00
_cell.angle_beta   90.00
_cell.angle_gamma   90.00
#
_symmetry.space_group_name_H-M   'P 1'
#
loop_
_entity.id
_entity.type
_entity.pdbx_description
1 polymer ?
#
loop_
_entity_poly.entity_id
_entity_poly.type
_entity_poly.pdbx_seq_one_letter_code
_entity_poly.pdbx_strand_id
1 'polypeptide(L)'
;MSSFKSQDVEKQGIKLPKKWTDPNEKIPTDRTMVVRGVLGGGDASDPAGGLLRKLHQRYVEKDGKCNVHHGNVRETYRYLTDIFTTLVDLKWRFNLLVFTLVYTTTWVFFGFIWWLIAYTRGDLDHADDNEWTPCVNNLNGFVSAFLFSIETETTIGYGYRVITDKCPEGIILLLVQAILGSIVNAFMVGCMFVKISQPKKRAETLMFSNTAVISMRDSKLCLMFRVGDLRNSHIVEASIRAKLILSKQTKEGEFIPLNQTDINVGFDTGDDRLFLVSPLIICHEINKNSPFWDISQEQLAREEFEIVVILEGMVEATGMTCQARSSYLNSEVLWGERFTPVLSLEEGFYEVDYDTFHHTYPAPTPSCSARELAELAKKGEAVPLPPISPPATLGEPPSPEKMPEEETKAEEEEEAEWSVCKNKLTHCNLKSFAAPVWQKEIYRDTKTQFSHINTT
;
A
#
# COMPACT_ATOMS: atom_id res chain seq x y z
N MET A 1 50.80 -36.82 17.08
CA MET A 1 50.11 -36.35 18.30
C MET A 1 49.27 -35.16 17.88
N SER A 2 47.94 -35.14 17.77
CA SER A 2 46.84 -35.79 18.50
C SER A 2 45.68 -36.05 17.50
N SER A 3 45.28 -37.30 17.28
CA SER A 3 44.07 -37.95 17.84
C SER A 3 42.76 -37.16 17.65
N PHE A 4 42.10 -37.39 16.51
CA PHE A 4 40.66 -37.23 16.33
C PHE A 4 39.95 -38.34 17.11
N LYS A 5 39.05 -37.97 18.02
CA LYS A 5 38.21 -38.88 18.80
C LYS A 5 36.84 -38.99 18.14
N SER A 6 36.55 -40.16 17.57
CA SER A 6 35.18 -40.60 17.33
C SER A 6 34.45 -40.76 18.66
N GLN A 7 33.22 -40.25 18.73
CA GLN A 7 32.22 -40.71 19.68
C GLN A 7 30.90 -40.90 18.94
N ASP A 8 30.60 -42.15 18.64
CA ASP A 8 29.25 -42.65 18.41
C ASP A 8 28.49 -42.65 19.75
N VAL A 9 27.35 -41.98 19.82
CA VAL A 9 26.24 -42.38 20.68
C VAL A 9 24.93 -42.25 19.90
N GLU A 10 24.53 -43.41 19.43
CA GLU A 10 23.25 -43.83 18.91
C GLU A 10 22.07 -43.49 19.85
N LYS A 11 20.87 -43.32 19.26
CA LYS A 11 19.51 -43.41 19.86
C LYS A 11 18.87 -42.12 20.43
N GLN A 12 18.32 -41.31 19.54
CA GLN A 12 17.00 -40.69 19.77
C GLN A 12 16.11 -40.93 18.55
N GLY A 13 15.54 -42.14 18.47
CA GLY A 13 14.42 -42.41 17.60
C GLY A 13 13.20 -41.63 18.09
N ILE A 14 12.75 -40.65 17.31
CA ILE A 14 11.48 -39.97 17.52
C ILE A 14 10.39 -41.05 17.39
N LYS A 15 9.80 -41.44 18.52
CA LYS A 15 8.64 -42.34 18.55
C LYS A 15 7.48 -41.60 17.87
N LEU A 16 7.16 -42.00 16.64
CA LEU A 16 5.88 -41.69 16.01
C LEU A 16 4.75 -42.13 16.96
N PRO A 17 3.71 -41.32 17.17
CA PRO A 17 2.62 -41.66 18.08
C PRO A 17 1.93 -42.95 17.64
N LYS A 18 2.00 -43.98 18.49
CA LYS A 18 1.24 -45.23 18.37
C LYS A 18 -0.20 -44.99 18.83
N LYS A 19 -1.00 -44.37 17.96
CA LYS A 19 -2.46 -44.50 17.80
C LYS A 19 -2.93 -43.31 16.96
N TRP A 20 -3.26 -43.60 15.70
CA TRP A 20 -4.24 -42.79 15.00
C TRP A 20 -5.58 -42.99 15.73
N THR A 21 -6.09 -41.92 16.31
CA THR A 21 -7.45 -41.85 16.82
C THR A 21 -8.43 -42.02 15.66
N ASP A 22 -9.47 -42.81 15.93
CA ASP A 22 -10.63 -43.21 15.11
C ASP A 22 -10.62 -43.01 13.58
N PRO A 23 -10.77 -44.08 12.77
CA PRO A 23 -10.98 -43.99 11.32
C PRO A 23 -12.35 -43.40 10.91
N ASN A 24 -13.16 -42.95 11.87
CA ASN A 24 -14.45 -42.31 11.66
C ASN A 24 -14.47 -40.82 11.98
N GLU A 25 -13.34 -40.22 12.37
CA GLU A 25 -13.23 -38.76 12.41
C GLU A 25 -13.08 -38.27 10.97
N LYS A 26 -14.21 -38.00 10.32
CA LYS A 26 -14.26 -37.38 8.99
C LYS A 26 -13.44 -36.09 9.05
N ILE A 27 -12.20 -36.15 8.58
CA ILE A 27 -11.44 -34.95 8.19
C ILE A 27 -12.37 -34.21 7.22
N PRO A 28 -12.87 -33.02 7.56
CA PRO A 28 -13.85 -32.36 6.71
C PRO A 28 -13.16 -31.98 5.41
N THR A 29 -13.34 -32.79 4.37
CA THR A 29 -12.82 -32.59 3.00
C THR A 29 -13.64 -31.61 2.19
N ASP A 30 -14.57 -30.90 2.84
CA ASP A 30 -15.53 -30.04 2.17
C ASP A 30 -15.19 -28.56 2.35
N ARG A 31 -15.45 -27.76 1.31
CA ARG A 31 -15.23 -26.31 1.23
C ARG A 31 -15.95 -25.50 2.34
N THR A 32 -16.76 -26.17 3.17
CA THR A 32 -17.59 -25.59 4.23
C THR A 32 -16.80 -24.94 5.36
N MET A 33 -15.51 -25.24 5.55
CA MET A 33 -14.70 -24.60 6.60
C MET A 33 -14.26 -23.16 6.29
N VAL A 34 -14.11 -22.76 5.01
CA VAL A 34 -13.73 -21.37 4.67
C VAL A 34 -14.90 -20.40 4.90
N VAL A 35 -16.14 -20.89 4.90
CA VAL A 35 -17.36 -20.07 4.98
C VAL A 35 -17.96 -20.04 6.40
N ARG A 36 -17.45 -20.83 7.35
CA ARG A 36 -18.11 -21.02 8.65
C ARG A 36 -17.94 -19.87 9.66
N GLY A 37 -17.28 -18.78 9.28
CA GLY A 37 -16.98 -17.65 10.18
C GLY A 37 -18.12 -16.65 10.42
N VAL A 38 -19.21 -16.66 9.65
CA VAL A 38 -20.20 -15.55 9.65
C VAL A 38 -21.61 -15.94 10.12
N LEU A 39 -21.92 -17.23 10.30
CA LEU A 39 -23.25 -17.65 10.78
C LEU A 39 -23.17 -18.12 12.23
N GLY A 40 -23.12 -17.14 13.15
CA GLY A 40 -23.45 -17.35 14.55
C GLY A 40 -24.97 -17.38 14.73
N GLY A 41 -25.47 -18.52 15.20
CA GLY A 41 -26.71 -18.71 15.99
C GLY A 41 -27.97 -17.95 15.59
N GLY A 42 -28.88 -18.61 14.88
CA GLY A 42 -30.28 -18.20 14.73
C GLY A 42 -31.13 -19.38 14.26
N ASP A 43 -32.23 -19.62 14.96
CA ASP A 43 -33.10 -20.79 14.88
C ASP A 43 -33.62 -21.14 13.48
N ALA A 44 -33.84 -22.45 13.31
CA ALA A 44 -34.43 -23.05 12.13
C ALA A 44 -35.95 -22.84 12.09
N SER A 45 -36.43 -21.87 11.32
CA SER A 45 -37.74 -21.91 10.65
C SER A 45 -37.96 -20.68 9.76
N ASP A 46 -37.70 -20.79 8.46
CA ASP A 46 -38.42 -20.01 7.44
C ASP A 46 -38.16 -20.58 6.03
N PRO A 47 -39.20 -20.96 5.26
CA PRO A 47 -39.06 -21.39 3.88
C PRO A 47 -39.57 -20.29 2.93
N ALA A 48 -38.79 -19.24 2.68
CA ALA A 48 -39.03 -18.32 1.57
C ALA A 48 -37.80 -17.46 1.21
N GLY A 49 -37.40 -17.51 -0.06
CA GLY A 49 -36.92 -16.34 -0.80
C GLY A 49 -35.47 -15.88 -0.58
N GLY A 50 -34.63 -16.14 -1.59
CA GLY A 50 -33.39 -15.40 -1.81
C GLY A 50 -32.21 -16.31 -2.04
N LEU A 51 -31.86 -16.51 -3.32
CA LEU A 51 -30.55 -17.00 -3.74
C LEU A 51 -29.52 -15.92 -3.38
N LEU A 52 -29.20 -15.78 -2.09
CA LEU A 52 -28.04 -15.03 -1.61
C LEU A 52 -26.83 -15.73 -2.24
N ARG A 53 -26.42 -15.23 -3.41
CA ARG A 53 -25.15 -15.55 -4.04
C ARG A 53 -24.11 -15.42 -2.94
N LYS A 54 -23.60 -16.55 -2.44
CA LYS A 54 -22.58 -16.61 -1.38
C LYS A 54 -21.54 -15.55 -1.73
N LEU A 55 -21.47 -14.48 -0.93
CA LEU A 55 -20.44 -13.47 -1.09
C LEU A 55 -19.12 -14.17 -0.80
N HIS A 56 -18.42 -14.55 -1.86
CA HIS A 56 -17.12 -15.19 -1.77
C HIS A 56 -16.17 -14.20 -1.11
N GLN A 57 -15.66 -14.56 0.06
CA GLN A 57 -14.76 -13.70 0.80
C GLN A 57 -13.38 -13.76 0.13
N ARG A 58 -12.94 -12.63 -0.41
CA ARG A 58 -11.63 -12.47 -1.06
C ARG A 58 -10.47 -12.58 -0.06
N TYR A 59 -9.37 -13.19 -0.49
CA TYR A 59 -8.13 -13.33 0.26
C TYR A 59 -7.36 -12.01 0.35
N VAL A 60 -7.31 -11.25 -0.75
CA VAL A 60 -6.74 -9.90 -0.81
C VAL A 60 -7.80 -8.92 -1.29
N GLU A 61 -7.89 -7.76 -0.65
CA GLU A 61 -8.75 -6.66 -1.09
C GLU A 61 -8.15 -5.90 -2.27
N LYS A 62 -8.96 -5.11 -2.99
CA LYS A 62 -8.48 -4.33 -4.15
C LYS A 62 -7.42 -3.29 -3.76
N ASP A 63 -7.45 -2.84 -2.51
CA ASP A 63 -6.47 -1.94 -1.90
C ASP A 63 -5.19 -2.64 -1.41
N GLY A 64 -5.11 -3.97 -1.57
CA GLY A 64 -3.95 -4.78 -1.23
C GLY A 64 -3.88 -5.24 0.23
N LYS A 65 -4.91 -5.00 1.05
CA LYS A 65 -5.01 -5.57 2.40
C LYS A 65 -5.33 -7.07 2.33
N CYS A 66 -4.71 -7.86 3.19
CA CYS A 66 -4.96 -9.30 3.25
C CYS A 66 -6.01 -9.62 4.34
N ASN A 67 -7.05 -10.37 3.97
CA ASN A 67 -8.13 -10.79 4.87
C ASN A 67 -7.75 -12.05 5.65
N VAL A 68 -6.63 -12.00 6.38
CA VAL A 68 -6.09 -13.14 7.12
C VAL A 68 -5.84 -12.75 8.57
N HIS A 69 -6.51 -13.46 9.48
CA HIS A 69 -6.25 -13.34 10.92
C HIS A 69 -5.42 -14.53 11.39
N HIS A 70 -4.25 -14.25 11.97
CA HIS A 70 -3.39 -15.27 12.55
C HIS A 70 -3.90 -15.62 13.96
N GLY A 71 -4.68 -16.69 14.06
CA GLY A 71 -5.18 -17.22 15.32
C GLY A 71 -4.19 -18.15 16.02
N ASN A 72 -4.28 -18.26 17.35
CA ASN A 72 -3.54 -19.23 18.19
C ASN A 72 -2.01 -19.20 18.04
N VAL A 73 -1.41 -18.00 17.97
CA VAL A 73 0.04 -17.83 18.06
C VAL A 73 0.46 -18.01 19.52
N ARG A 74 0.89 -19.23 19.89
CA ARG A 74 1.30 -19.59 21.26
C ARG A 74 2.52 -18.83 21.77
N GLU A 75 3.33 -18.24 20.89
CA GLU A 75 4.62 -17.63 21.21
C GLU A 75 4.58 -16.09 21.05
N THR A 76 3.68 -15.43 21.76
CA THR A 76 3.54 -13.96 21.72
C THR A 76 4.79 -13.21 22.17
N TYR A 77 5.67 -13.85 22.95
CA TYR A 77 6.95 -13.28 23.38
C TYR A 77 7.88 -12.91 22.22
N ARG A 78 7.73 -13.55 21.05
CA ARG A 78 8.55 -13.24 19.86
C ARG A 78 8.35 -11.81 19.38
N TYR A 79 7.16 -11.24 19.54
CA TYR A 79 6.91 -9.83 19.24
C TYR A 79 7.67 -8.88 20.19
N LEU A 80 7.87 -9.28 21.45
CA LEU A 80 8.62 -8.47 22.42
C LEU A 80 10.14 -8.59 22.23
N THR A 81 10.61 -9.73 21.71
CA THR A 81 12.03 -9.90 21.35
C THR A 81 12.44 -8.93 20.25
N ASP A 82 11.53 -8.61 19.33
CA ASP A 82 11.73 -7.62 18.28
C ASP A 82 10.89 -6.35 18.54
N ILE A 83 11.23 -5.66 19.62
CA ILE A 83 10.52 -4.45 20.04
C ILE A 83 10.65 -3.31 19.03
N PHE A 84 11.77 -3.24 18.29
CA PHE A 84 12.00 -2.18 17.32
C PHE A 84 11.03 -2.28 16.14
N THR A 85 10.92 -3.45 15.51
CA THR A 85 9.95 -3.62 14.41
C THR A 85 8.52 -3.45 14.90
N THR A 86 8.20 -3.97 16.09
CA THR A 86 6.88 -3.81 16.71
C THR A 86 6.50 -2.35 16.89
N LEU A 87 7.40 -1.51 17.42
CA LEU A 87 7.14 -0.07 17.60
C LEU A 87 6.95 0.65 16.27
N VAL A 88 7.76 0.32 15.26
CA VAL A 88 7.65 0.93 13.93
C VAL A 88 6.34 0.52 13.25
N ASP A 89 5.85 -0.71 13.44
CA ASP A 89 4.61 -1.21 12.82
C ASP A 89 3.32 -0.78 13.54
N LEU A 90 3.40 -0.28 14.78
CA LEU A 90 2.23 0.27 15.49
C LEU A 90 1.56 1.40 14.69
N LYS A 91 0.24 1.56 14.84
CA LYS A 91 -0.46 2.72 14.27
C LYS A 91 0.09 4.02 14.87
N TRP A 92 0.06 5.11 14.09
CA TRP A 92 0.55 6.43 14.51
C TRP A 92 0.06 6.87 15.89
N ARG A 93 -1.21 6.62 16.22
CA ARG A 93 -1.79 6.97 17.53
C ARG A 93 -1.06 6.27 18.70
N PHE A 94 -0.80 4.98 18.57
CA PHE A 94 -0.09 4.21 19.59
C PHE A 94 1.39 4.55 19.64
N ASN A 95 2.01 4.78 18.48
CA ASN A 95 3.39 5.19 18.40
C ASN A 95 3.64 6.55 19.08
N LEU A 96 2.78 7.54 18.87
CA LEU A 96 2.83 8.83 19.57
C LEU A 96 2.56 8.68 21.07
N LEU A 97 1.61 7.83 21.46
CA LEU A 97 1.35 7.53 22.87
C LEU A 97 2.58 6.94 23.56
N VAL A 98 3.23 5.94 22.95
CA VAL A 98 4.45 5.32 23.47
C VAL A 98 5.57 6.34 23.56
N PHE A 99 5.75 7.18 22.54
CA PHE A 99 6.74 8.26 22.56
C PHE A 99 6.55 9.18 23.77
N THR A 100 5.33 9.71 23.96
CA THR A 100 5.02 10.56 25.12
C THR A 100 5.20 9.82 26.44
N LEU A 101 4.77 8.55 26.54
CA LEU A 101 4.92 7.76 27.75
C LEU A 101 6.38 7.53 28.12
N VAL A 102 7.26 7.24 27.16
CA VAL A 102 8.67 6.99 27.47
C VAL A 102 9.36 8.24 28.00
N TYR A 103 9.22 9.39 27.33
CA TYR A 103 9.83 10.64 27.82
C TYR A 103 9.25 11.08 29.17
N THR A 104 7.93 11.01 29.34
CA THR A 104 7.32 11.36 30.63
C THR A 104 7.75 10.41 31.75
N THR A 105 7.92 9.12 31.46
CA THR A 105 8.39 8.13 32.44
C THR A 105 9.86 8.38 32.80
N THR A 106 10.74 8.70 31.85
CA THR A 106 12.15 9.02 32.16
C THR A 106 12.25 10.29 33.00
N TRP A 107 11.52 11.36 32.65
CA TRP A 107 11.51 12.60 33.42
C TRP A 107 10.95 12.43 34.84
N VAL A 108 9.88 11.65 35.01
CA VAL A 108 9.33 11.36 36.34
C VAL A 108 10.29 10.49 37.14
N PHE A 109 10.92 9.50 36.52
CA PHE A 109 11.89 8.61 37.17
C PHE A 109 13.11 9.38 37.67
N PHE A 110 13.76 10.17 36.82
CA PHE A 110 14.92 10.98 37.22
C PHE A 110 14.51 12.12 38.16
N GLY A 111 13.37 12.77 37.94
CA GLY A 111 12.82 13.78 38.85
C GLY A 111 12.58 13.22 40.26
N PHE A 112 12.11 11.98 40.37
CA PHE A 112 11.96 11.29 41.64
C PHE A 112 13.32 11.01 42.31
N ILE A 113 14.33 10.56 41.56
CA ILE A 113 15.67 10.32 42.13
C ILE A 113 16.30 11.65 42.60
N TRP A 114 16.17 12.73 41.83
CA TRP A 114 16.65 14.06 42.24
C TRP A 114 15.97 14.54 43.52
N TRP A 115 14.65 14.37 43.61
CA TRP A 115 13.92 14.68 44.83
C TRP A 115 14.36 13.80 46.01
N LEU A 116 14.61 12.51 45.76
CA LEU A 116 15.06 11.57 46.79
C LEU A 116 16.46 11.96 47.31
N ILE A 117 17.40 12.34 46.45
CA ILE A 117 18.73 12.81 46.87
C ILE A 117 18.62 14.09 47.71
N ALA A 118 17.81 15.05 47.28
CA ALA A 118 17.56 16.27 48.03
C ALA A 118 16.93 15.98 49.41
N TYR A 119 16.02 15.00 49.47
CA TYR A 119 15.36 14.58 50.70
C TYR A 119 16.32 13.84 51.65
N THR A 120 17.09 12.85 51.18
CA THR A 120 18.02 12.08 52.03
C THR A 120 19.17 12.92 52.55
N ARG A 121 19.57 13.95 51.81
CA ARG A 121 20.61 14.90 52.20
C ARG A 121 20.11 15.96 53.20
N GLY A 122 18.80 16.13 53.33
CA GLY A 122 18.20 17.19 54.15
C GLY A 122 18.25 18.58 53.51
N ASP A 123 18.41 18.66 52.18
CA ASP A 123 18.43 19.94 51.44
C ASP A 123 17.08 20.66 51.52
N LEU A 124 15.99 19.90 51.67
CA LEU A 124 14.63 20.45 51.80
C LEU A 124 14.34 21.01 53.21
N ASP A 125 15.01 20.49 54.23
CA ASP A 125 14.80 20.91 55.63
C ASP A 125 15.55 22.20 55.96
N HIS A 126 16.67 22.45 55.28
CA HIS A 126 17.52 23.65 55.46
C HIS A 126 17.30 24.68 54.34
N ALA A 127 16.11 24.71 53.72
CA ALA A 127 15.84 25.57 52.56
C ALA A 127 15.96 27.08 52.84
N ASP A 128 15.76 27.50 54.10
CA ASP A 128 15.87 28.89 54.54
C ASP A 128 17.25 29.25 55.14
N ASP A 129 18.17 28.29 55.23
CA ASP A 129 19.49 28.48 55.84
C ASP A 129 20.53 28.95 54.81
N ASN A 130 20.96 30.21 54.94
CA ASN A 130 21.95 30.81 54.05
C ASN A 130 23.36 30.20 54.13
N GLU A 131 23.66 29.41 55.16
CA GLU A 131 24.95 28.70 55.29
C GLU A 131 24.96 27.33 54.59
N TRP A 132 23.78 26.75 54.32
CA TRP A 132 23.67 25.46 53.64
C TRP A 132 23.68 25.65 52.12
N THR A 133 24.47 24.81 51.44
CA THR A 133 24.50 24.79 49.97
C THR A 133 23.89 23.47 49.50
N PRO A 134 22.68 23.52 48.88
CA PRO A 134 22.00 22.31 48.43
C PRO A 134 22.72 21.69 47.23
N CYS A 135 22.41 20.42 46.95
CA CYS A 135 22.94 19.73 45.78
C CYS A 135 22.51 20.42 44.47
N VAL A 136 21.27 20.89 44.42
CA VAL A 136 20.72 21.68 43.31
C VAL A 136 20.03 22.91 43.90
N ASN A 137 20.40 24.09 43.42
CA ASN A 137 19.80 25.35 43.88
C ASN A 137 18.33 25.45 43.47
N ASN A 138 17.51 26.10 44.31
CA ASN A 138 16.09 26.38 44.08
C ASN A 138 15.21 25.13 43.84
N LEU A 139 15.49 24.05 44.58
CA LEU A 139 14.79 22.78 44.50
C LEU A 139 13.86 22.63 45.73
N ASN A 140 12.70 23.29 45.67
CA ASN A 140 11.77 23.47 46.80
C ASN A 140 10.85 22.25 47.06
N GLY A 141 10.81 21.27 46.16
CA GLY A 141 9.95 20.09 46.25
C GLY A 141 9.99 19.21 45.00
N PHE A 142 9.06 18.25 44.90
CA PHE A 142 9.02 17.29 43.80
C PHE A 142 8.83 17.96 42.43
N VAL A 143 7.95 18.96 42.32
CA VAL A 143 7.69 19.65 41.04
C VAL A 143 8.93 20.37 40.52
N SER A 144 9.70 21.03 41.40
CA SER A 144 10.99 21.62 41.00
C SER A 144 12.04 20.59 40.63
N ALA A 145 12.03 19.40 41.27
CA ALA A 145 12.89 18.28 40.90
C ALA A 145 12.55 17.73 39.51
N PHE A 146 11.25 17.60 39.21
CA PHE A 146 10.75 17.18 37.91
C PHE A 146 11.11 18.18 36.81
N LEU A 147 10.93 19.48 37.05
CA LEU A 147 11.37 20.53 36.12
C LEU A 147 12.88 20.47 35.89
N PHE A 148 13.69 20.31 36.95
CA PHE A 148 15.14 20.15 36.82
C PHE A 148 15.53 18.91 36.00
N SER A 149 14.81 17.80 36.20
CA SER A 149 15.02 16.58 35.43
C SER A 149 14.76 16.80 33.94
N ILE A 150 13.67 17.50 33.57
CA ILE A 150 13.41 17.89 32.18
C ILE A 150 14.51 18.80 31.66
N GLU A 151 14.82 19.88 32.38
CA GLU A 151 15.85 20.87 31.99
C GLU A 151 17.19 20.21 31.68
N THR A 152 17.53 19.16 32.45
CA THR A 152 18.76 18.39 32.32
C THR A 152 18.70 17.38 31.17
N GLU A 153 17.64 16.56 31.09
CA GLU A 153 17.54 15.49 30.08
C GLU A 153 17.34 16.04 28.66
N THR A 154 16.54 17.10 28.51
CA THR A 154 16.35 17.77 27.21
C THR A 154 17.41 18.84 26.94
N THR A 155 18.39 18.99 27.84
CA THR A 155 19.50 19.94 27.72
C THR A 155 19.06 21.39 27.49
N ILE A 156 17.92 21.80 28.07
CA ILE A 156 17.45 23.20 27.99
C ILE A 156 18.24 24.06 28.97
N GLY A 157 18.40 23.58 30.21
CA GLY A 157 19.22 24.23 31.24
C GLY A 157 18.96 25.71 31.43
N TYR A 158 17.78 26.11 31.93
CA TYR A 158 17.43 27.54 32.11
C TYR A 158 18.39 28.30 33.05
N GLY A 159 19.15 27.58 33.88
CA GLY A 159 20.15 28.17 34.78
C GLY A 159 19.58 28.73 36.08
N TYR A 160 18.27 28.62 36.31
CA TYR A 160 17.65 28.91 37.60
C TYR A 160 17.91 27.80 38.62
N ARG A 161 17.98 26.55 38.14
CA ARG A 161 18.31 25.36 38.93
C ARG A 161 19.67 24.85 38.46
N VAL A 162 20.65 24.89 39.36
CA VAL A 162 22.06 24.60 39.03
C VAL A 162 22.61 23.63 40.06
N ILE A 163 23.32 22.62 39.58
CA ILE A 163 24.03 21.64 40.42
C ILE A 163 25.27 22.27 41.05
N THR A 164 25.56 21.91 42.30
CA THR A 164 26.75 22.37 43.04
C THR A 164 27.80 21.26 43.19
N ASP A 165 29.00 21.63 43.62
CA ASP A 165 30.13 20.70 43.88
C ASP A 165 30.00 19.93 45.20
N LYS A 166 28.96 20.19 45.99
CA LYS A 166 28.80 19.66 47.36
C LYS A 166 28.29 18.22 47.43
N CYS A 167 27.73 17.71 46.34
CA CYS A 167 27.11 16.38 46.27
C CYS A 167 27.72 15.53 45.14
N PRO A 168 28.64 14.58 45.44
CA PRO A 168 29.17 13.68 44.42
C PRO A 168 28.09 12.76 43.82
N GLU A 169 27.07 12.40 44.62
CA GLU A 169 25.92 11.60 44.19
C GLU A 169 25.12 12.29 43.07
N GLY A 170 24.90 13.61 43.18
CA GLY A 170 24.24 14.39 42.14
C GLY A 170 25.04 14.43 40.84
N ILE A 171 26.37 14.55 40.92
CA ILE A 171 27.24 14.55 39.74
C ILE A 171 27.18 13.19 39.01
N ILE A 172 27.20 12.09 39.75
CA ILE A 172 27.06 10.74 39.16
C ILE A 172 25.68 10.57 38.53
N LEU A 173 24.62 11.03 39.21
CA LEU A 173 23.26 10.96 38.67
C LEU A 173 23.13 11.79 37.38
N LEU A 174 23.68 13.00 37.36
CA LEU A 174 23.72 13.87 36.18
C LEU A 174 24.40 13.16 34.99
N LEU A 175 25.54 12.51 35.24
CA LEU A 175 26.26 11.76 34.21
C LEU A 175 25.43 10.59 33.67
N VAL A 176 24.84 9.79 34.56
CA VAL A 176 23.98 8.65 34.20
C VAL A 176 22.74 9.12 33.42
N GLN A 177 22.10 10.20 33.87
CA GLN A 177 20.94 10.79 33.21
C GLN A 177 21.29 11.31 31.82
N ALA A 178 22.43 11.99 31.64
CA ALA A 178 22.86 12.48 30.34
C ALA A 178 23.11 11.32 29.34
N ILE A 179 23.76 10.24 29.79
CA ILE A 179 24.04 9.07 28.95
C ILE A 179 22.73 8.34 28.58
N LEU A 180 21.89 8.02 29.56
CA LEU A 180 20.63 7.31 29.32
C LEU A 180 19.64 8.15 28.51
N GLY A 181 19.54 9.46 28.79
CA GLY A 181 18.73 10.40 28.02
C GLY A 181 19.14 10.44 26.55
N SER A 182 20.45 10.46 26.28
CA SER A 182 20.97 10.40 24.90
C SER A 182 20.61 9.09 24.19
N ILE A 183 20.69 7.95 24.89
CA ILE A 183 20.32 6.64 24.34
C ILE A 183 18.83 6.56 24.02
N VAL A 184 17.97 6.97 24.96
CA VAL A 184 16.51 6.99 24.78
C VAL A 184 16.12 7.91 23.63
N ASN A 185 16.71 9.11 23.57
CA ASN A 185 16.46 10.07 22.51
C ASN A 185 16.87 9.51 21.13
N ALA A 186 18.07 8.92 21.02
CA ALA A 186 18.54 8.31 19.77
C ALA A 186 17.62 7.17 19.31
N PHE A 187 17.17 6.31 20.24
CA PHE A 187 16.24 5.23 19.94
C PHE A 187 14.89 5.76 19.43
N MET A 188 14.31 6.74 20.12
CA MET A 188 12.99 7.28 19.76
C MET A 188 13.00 8.06 18.45
N VAL A 189 14.00 8.91 18.24
CA VAL A 189 14.17 9.66 16.98
C VAL A 189 14.45 8.68 15.84
N GLY A 190 15.29 7.65 16.05
CA GLY A 190 15.54 6.60 15.06
C GLY A 190 14.27 5.85 14.66
N CYS A 191 13.45 5.46 15.64
CA CYS A 191 12.15 4.82 15.41
C CYS A 191 11.19 5.72 14.62
N MET A 192 11.10 7.02 14.96
CA MET A 192 10.30 7.98 14.20
C MET A 192 10.80 8.14 12.77
N PHE A 193 12.12 8.30 12.57
CA PHE A 193 12.72 8.47 11.27
C PHE A 193 12.44 7.27 10.35
N VAL A 194 12.63 6.05 10.85
CA VAL A 194 12.33 4.82 10.09
C VAL A 194 10.85 4.78 9.73
N LYS A 195 9.95 5.04 10.69
CA LYS A 195 8.51 5.02 10.46
C LYS A 195 8.05 6.04 9.41
N ILE A 196 8.61 7.26 9.42
CA ILE A 196 8.32 8.30 8.42
C ILE A 196 8.84 7.90 7.05
N SER A 197 10.04 7.30 7.01
CA SER A 197 10.68 6.93 5.77
C SER A 197 9.99 5.72 5.10
N GLN A 198 9.30 4.86 5.86
CA GLN A 198 8.68 3.65 5.32
C GLN A 198 7.80 3.94 4.08
N PRO A 199 8.01 3.22 2.96
CA PRO A 199 7.34 3.51 1.69
C PRO A 199 5.90 3.00 1.62
N LYS A 200 5.23 2.75 2.76
CA LYS A 200 3.84 2.21 2.80
C LYS A 200 2.87 3.11 2.03
N LYS A 201 3.05 4.44 2.08
CA LYS A 201 2.25 5.40 1.32
C LYS A 201 2.53 5.39 -0.19
N ARG A 202 3.70 4.89 -0.61
CA ARG A 202 4.02 4.82 -2.05
C ARG A 202 3.30 3.67 -2.74
N ALA A 203 2.92 2.62 -2.01
CA ALA A 203 2.03 1.60 -2.56
C ALA A 203 0.63 2.14 -2.89
N GLU A 204 0.18 3.24 -2.23
CA GLU A 204 -1.12 3.87 -2.50
C GLU A 204 -1.14 4.66 -3.82
N THR A 205 0.03 5.08 -4.34
CA THR A 205 0.13 5.79 -5.63
C THR A 205 0.30 4.86 -6.82
N LEU A 206 0.51 3.56 -6.56
CA LEU A 206 0.55 2.52 -7.57
C LEU A 206 -0.86 1.96 -7.77
N MET A 207 -1.34 2.06 -9.00
CA MET A 207 -2.70 1.68 -9.35
C MET A 207 -2.71 0.41 -10.18
N PHE A 208 -3.73 -0.42 -9.91
CA PHE A 208 -4.10 -1.56 -10.75
C PHE A 208 -5.46 -1.27 -11.39
N SER A 209 -5.73 -1.83 -12.57
CA SER A 209 -7.08 -1.79 -13.16
C SER A 209 -8.10 -2.41 -12.22
N ASN A 210 -9.36 -1.94 -12.28
CA ASN A 210 -10.42 -2.51 -11.44
C ASN A 210 -10.81 -3.91 -11.92
N THR A 211 -10.70 -4.14 -13.22
CA THR A 211 -11.01 -5.40 -13.89
C THR A 211 -9.77 -5.95 -14.59
N ALA A 212 -9.73 -7.26 -14.77
CA ALA A 212 -8.82 -7.90 -15.71
C ALA A 212 -9.64 -8.28 -16.96
N VAL A 213 -9.00 -8.39 -18.11
CA VAL A 213 -9.68 -8.71 -19.38
C VAL A 213 -9.01 -9.89 -20.05
N ILE A 214 -9.82 -10.72 -20.73
CA ILE A 214 -9.33 -11.81 -21.59
C ILE A 214 -9.72 -11.48 -23.02
N SER A 215 -8.76 -11.40 -23.93
CA SER A 215 -9.04 -11.27 -25.36
C SER A 215 -7.90 -11.82 -26.22
N MET A 216 -8.18 -11.95 -27.52
CA MET A 216 -7.18 -12.39 -28.50
C MET A 216 -6.14 -11.31 -28.75
N ARG A 217 -4.86 -11.67 -28.69
CA ARG A 217 -3.72 -10.85 -29.09
C ARG A 217 -2.74 -11.71 -29.89
N ASP A 218 -2.44 -11.31 -31.12
CA ASP A 218 -1.55 -12.04 -32.04
C ASP A 218 -1.90 -13.54 -32.15
N SER A 219 -3.19 -13.84 -32.33
CA SER A 219 -3.75 -15.20 -32.44
C SER A 219 -3.64 -16.07 -31.17
N LYS A 220 -3.32 -15.47 -30.03
CA LYS A 220 -3.24 -16.14 -28.73
C LYS A 220 -4.25 -15.54 -27.76
N LEU A 221 -4.82 -16.36 -26.89
CA LEU A 221 -5.70 -15.90 -25.84
C LEU A 221 -4.86 -15.39 -24.67
N CYS A 222 -5.09 -14.16 -24.23
CA CYS A 222 -4.27 -13.52 -23.19
C CYS A 222 -5.13 -12.96 -22.08
N LEU A 223 -4.71 -13.18 -20.83
CA LEU A 223 -5.25 -12.50 -19.65
C LEU A 223 -4.44 -11.25 -19.38
N MET A 224 -5.12 -10.11 -19.23
CA MET A 224 -4.50 -8.80 -19.16
C MET A 224 -5.04 -7.99 -17.99
N PHE A 225 -4.15 -7.26 -17.33
CA PHE A 225 -4.50 -6.24 -16.35
C PHE A 225 -3.56 -5.04 -16.51
N ARG A 226 -4.03 -3.85 -16.18
CA ARG A 226 -3.25 -2.62 -16.30
C ARG A 226 -2.64 -2.23 -14.96
N VAL A 227 -1.42 -1.73 -15.01
CA VAL A 227 -0.70 -1.15 -13.87
C VAL A 227 -0.22 0.26 -14.22
N GLY A 228 -0.22 1.17 -13.26
CA GLY A 228 0.24 2.54 -13.45
C GLY A 228 0.88 3.13 -12.19
N ASP A 229 1.73 4.13 -12.37
CA ASP A 229 2.28 4.96 -11.30
C ASP A 229 1.77 6.39 -11.48
N LEU A 230 1.02 6.89 -10.50
CA LEU A 230 0.50 8.26 -10.52
C LEU A 230 1.59 9.32 -10.34
N ARG A 231 2.79 8.92 -9.90
CA ARG A 231 3.87 9.85 -9.56
C ARG A 231 4.92 9.90 -10.67
N ASN A 232 5.51 11.09 -10.85
CA ASN A 232 6.61 11.29 -11.81
C ASN A 232 7.94 10.63 -11.40
N SER A 233 8.09 10.22 -10.13
CA SER A 233 9.30 9.56 -9.63
C SER A 233 9.28 8.07 -9.96
N HIS A 234 10.42 7.49 -10.32
CA HIS A 234 10.46 6.13 -10.84
C HIS A 234 10.44 5.07 -9.74
N ILE A 235 9.80 3.92 -10.03
CA ILE A 235 10.01 2.69 -9.28
C ILE A 235 11.19 1.96 -9.90
N VAL A 236 12.30 1.92 -9.16
CA VAL A 236 13.55 1.30 -9.61
C VAL A 236 13.44 -0.22 -9.43
N GLU A 237 13.91 -0.99 -10.42
CA GLU A 237 13.80 -2.46 -10.42
C GLU A 237 12.35 -2.95 -10.19
N ALA A 238 11.39 -2.29 -10.85
CA ALA A 238 10.00 -2.72 -10.79
C ALA A 238 9.85 -4.15 -11.35
N SER A 239 9.21 -5.04 -10.61
CA SER A 239 8.92 -6.42 -11.01
C SER A 239 7.48 -6.76 -10.67
N ILE A 240 6.77 -7.37 -11.63
CA ILE A 240 5.38 -7.81 -11.46
C ILE A 240 5.30 -9.33 -11.34
N ARG A 241 4.51 -9.80 -10.39
CA ARG A 241 4.22 -11.23 -10.19
C ARG A 241 2.73 -11.43 -10.00
N ALA A 242 2.22 -12.58 -10.43
CA ALA A 242 0.82 -12.93 -10.28
C ALA A 242 0.67 -14.37 -9.76
N LYS A 243 -0.22 -14.55 -8.79
CA LYS A 243 -0.55 -15.86 -8.20
C LYS A 243 -2.03 -16.15 -8.42
N LEU A 244 -2.34 -17.32 -8.96
CA LEU A 244 -3.67 -17.89 -8.91
C LEU A 244 -3.88 -18.56 -7.55
N ILE A 245 -4.96 -18.18 -6.87
CA ILE A 245 -5.42 -18.80 -5.64
C ILE A 245 -6.69 -19.58 -5.98
N LEU A 246 -6.61 -20.90 -5.84
CA LEU A 246 -7.70 -21.83 -6.10
C LEU A 246 -7.61 -23.00 -5.14
N SER A 247 -8.73 -23.45 -4.57
CA SER A 247 -8.76 -24.69 -3.79
C SER A 247 -8.53 -25.89 -4.71
N LYS A 248 -7.62 -26.80 -4.36
CA LYS A 248 -7.39 -28.01 -5.14
C LYS A 248 -7.49 -29.27 -4.29
N GLN A 249 -7.88 -30.37 -4.90
CA GLN A 249 -7.76 -31.70 -4.33
C GLN A 249 -6.73 -32.49 -5.13
N THR A 250 -5.76 -33.12 -4.46
CA THR A 250 -4.74 -33.95 -5.11
C THR A 250 -5.33 -35.30 -5.52
N LYS A 251 -4.64 -36.02 -6.41
CA LYS A 251 -5.07 -37.36 -6.86
C LYS A 251 -5.04 -38.37 -5.70
N GLU A 252 -4.17 -38.11 -4.74
CA GLU A 252 -3.99 -38.88 -3.50
C GLU A 252 -5.07 -38.56 -2.44
N GLY A 253 -5.91 -37.54 -2.69
CA GLY A 253 -7.05 -37.18 -1.85
C GLY A 253 -6.81 -36.01 -0.88
N GLU A 254 -5.62 -35.41 -0.85
CA GLU A 254 -5.31 -34.25 0.00
C GLU A 254 -6.05 -33.00 -0.50
N PHE A 255 -6.80 -32.34 0.39
CA PHE A 255 -7.46 -31.08 0.10
C PHE A 255 -6.58 -29.89 0.53
N ILE A 256 -6.26 -29.01 -0.42
CA ILE A 256 -5.49 -27.78 -0.18
C ILE A 256 -6.43 -26.58 -0.33
N PRO A 257 -6.78 -25.88 0.77
CA PRO A 257 -7.83 -24.84 0.75
C PRO A 257 -7.51 -23.64 -0.15
N LEU A 258 -6.29 -23.10 -0.11
CA LEU A 258 -5.87 -21.92 -0.86
C LEU A 258 -4.55 -22.23 -1.56
N ASN A 259 -4.59 -23.12 -2.56
CA ASN A 259 -3.40 -23.48 -3.29
C ASN A 259 -2.99 -22.31 -4.20
N GLN A 260 -1.73 -21.87 -4.03
CA GLN A 260 -1.16 -20.76 -4.77
C GLN A 260 -0.30 -21.29 -5.92
N THR A 261 -0.64 -20.97 -7.16
CA THR A 261 0.15 -21.31 -8.35
C THR A 261 0.57 -20.04 -9.06
N ASP A 262 1.82 -19.98 -9.50
CA ASP A 262 2.34 -18.83 -10.22
C ASP A 262 1.76 -18.71 -11.63
N ILE A 263 1.42 -17.48 -12.03
CA ILE A 263 0.97 -17.15 -13.38
C ILE A 263 2.13 -16.43 -14.07
N ASN A 264 2.59 -16.99 -15.19
CA ASN A 264 3.71 -16.42 -15.93
C ASN A 264 3.33 -15.11 -16.63
N VAL A 265 3.86 -13.98 -16.17
CA VAL A 265 3.64 -12.64 -16.73
C VAL A 265 4.90 -12.07 -17.41
N GLY A 266 5.85 -12.93 -17.80
CA GLY A 266 7.11 -12.53 -18.43
C GLY A 266 8.38 -13.01 -17.72
N PHE A 267 8.27 -13.96 -16.78
CA PHE A 267 9.41 -14.42 -15.97
C PHE A 267 10.50 -15.10 -16.82
N ASP A 268 10.10 -15.87 -17.84
CA ASP A 268 11.05 -16.61 -18.69
C ASP A 268 11.86 -15.70 -19.62
N THR A 269 11.28 -14.57 -20.04
CA THR A 269 11.90 -13.59 -20.94
C THR A 269 12.53 -12.42 -20.19
N GLY A 270 12.19 -12.25 -18.91
CA GLY A 270 12.56 -11.11 -18.09
C GLY A 270 11.73 -9.85 -18.39
N ASP A 271 10.59 -9.99 -19.06
CA ASP A 271 9.59 -8.94 -19.32
C ASP A 271 8.73 -8.63 -18.08
N ASP A 272 8.82 -9.46 -17.04
CA ASP A 272 8.25 -9.19 -15.72
C ASP A 272 8.93 -8.00 -15.02
N ARG A 273 10.14 -7.61 -15.48
CA ARG A 273 10.85 -6.41 -15.03
C ARG A 273 10.37 -5.21 -15.83
N LEU A 274 9.65 -4.33 -15.16
CA LEU A 274 8.95 -3.22 -15.78
C LEU A 274 9.80 -1.96 -15.84
N PHE A 275 9.72 -1.25 -16.97
CA PHE A 275 10.05 0.18 -17.05
C PHE A 275 8.74 0.98 -16.96
N LEU A 276 8.26 1.18 -15.73
CA LEU A 276 6.94 1.76 -15.46
C LEU A 276 7.03 3.30 -15.38
N VAL A 277 6.74 3.96 -16.48
CA VAL A 277 6.62 5.44 -16.56
C VAL A 277 5.20 5.83 -16.94
N SER A 278 4.70 5.29 -18.06
CA SER A 278 3.28 5.33 -18.42
C SER A 278 2.60 4.02 -18.04
N PRO A 279 1.25 3.99 -17.93
CA PRO A 279 0.52 2.77 -17.66
C PRO A 279 0.85 1.62 -18.63
N LEU A 280 1.15 0.45 -18.08
CA LEU A 280 1.46 -0.75 -18.84
C LEU A 280 0.35 -1.78 -18.71
N ILE A 281 0.04 -2.47 -19.80
CA ILE A 281 -0.84 -3.64 -19.79
C ILE A 281 0.03 -4.88 -19.60
N ILE A 282 -0.07 -5.50 -18.43
CA ILE A 282 0.59 -6.76 -18.14
C ILE A 282 -0.20 -7.87 -18.81
N CYS A 283 0.50 -8.74 -19.54
CA CYS A 283 -0.10 -9.75 -20.39
C CYS A 283 0.40 -11.15 -20.01
N HIS A 284 -0.52 -12.00 -19.58
CA HIS A 284 -0.29 -13.42 -19.41
C HIS A 284 -0.81 -14.17 -20.64
N GLU A 285 0.10 -14.81 -21.39
CA GLU A 285 -0.29 -15.71 -22.48
C GLU A 285 -0.87 -17.01 -21.91
N ILE A 286 -2.11 -17.35 -22.29
CA ILE A 286 -2.76 -18.60 -21.89
C ILE A 286 -2.23 -19.72 -22.79
N ASN A 287 -1.11 -20.29 -22.39
CA ASN A 287 -0.47 -21.43 -23.04
C ASN A 287 -0.78 -22.75 -22.31
N LYS A 288 -0.23 -23.88 -22.79
CA LYS A 288 -0.45 -25.23 -22.22
C LYS A 288 -0.07 -25.37 -20.74
N ASN A 289 0.82 -24.53 -20.24
CA ASN A 289 1.26 -24.54 -18.85
C ASN A 289 0.42 -23.57 -17.98
N SER A 290 -0.45 -22.76 -18.60
CA SER A 290 -1.33 -21.84 -17.90
C SER A 290 -2.43 -22.59 -17.14
N PRO A 291 -2.77 -22.17 -15.92
CA PRO A 291 -3.96 -22.68 -15.22
C PRO A 291 -5.28 -22.42 -15.98
N PHE A 292 -5.29 -21.45 -16.90
CA PHE A 292 -6.47 -21.07 -17.68
C PHE A 292 -6.59 -21.83 -19.01
N TRP A 293 -5.72 -22.81 -19.28
CA TRP A 293 -5.65 -23.50 -20.57
C TRP A 293 -6.95 -24.20 -20.99
N ASP A 294 -7.58 -24.89 -20.05
CA ASP A 294 -8.82 -25.65 -20.28
C ASP A 294 -10.09 -24.83 -19.95
N ILE A 295 -9.97 -23.54 -19.62
CA ILE A 295 -11.10 -22.70 -19.19
C ILE A 295 -11.72 -21.96 -20.39
N SER A 296 -13.01 -22.19 -20.64
CA SER A 296 -13.85 -21.45 -21.59
C SER A 296 -14.56 -20.25 -20.93
N GLN A 297 -15.20 -19.40 -21.74
CA GLN A 297 -15.96 -18.24 -21.24
C GLN A 297 -17.04 -18.63 -20.22
N GLU A 298 -17.79 -19.71 -20.48
CA GLU A 298 -18.84 -20.18 -19.57
C GLU A 298 -18.27 -20.78 -18.29
N GLN A 299 -17.13 -21.47 -18.39
CA GLN A 299 -16.45 -22.07 -17.25
C GLN A 299 -15.84 -21.00 -16.35
N LEU A 300 -15.28 -19.93 -16.91
CA LEU A 300 -14.71 -18.82 -16.13
C LEU A 300 -15.72 -18.24 -15.13
N ALA A 301 -16.98 -18.11 -15.54
CA ALA A 301 -18.05 -17.60 -14.69
C ALA A 301 -18.48 -18.58 -13.58
N ARG A 302 -18.23 -19.89 -13.76
CA ARG A 302 -18.56 -20.94 -12.79
C ARG A 302 -17.40 -21.25 -11.85
N GLU A 303 -16.18 -21.07 -12.30
CA GLU A 303 -14.98 -21.32 -11.52
C GLU A 303 -14.84 -20.27 -10.40
N GLU A 304 -14.47 -20.74 -9.21
CA GLU A 304 -14.25 -19.88 -8.04
C GLU A 304 -12.75 -19.76 -7.80
N PHE A 305 -12.14 -18.75 -8.41
CA PHE A 305 -10.72 -18.44 -8.26
C PHE A 305 -10.49 -16.96 -7.94
N GLU A 306 -9.31 -16.67 -7.41
CA GLU A 306 -8.82 -15.32 -7.19
C GLU A 306 -7.40 -15.18 -7.76
N ILE A 307 -7.16 -14.15 -8.57
CA ILE A 307 -5.84 -13.80 -9.08
C ILE A 307 -5.28 -12.69 -8.19
N VAL A 308 -4.21 -12.95 -7.46
CA VAL A 308 -3.50 -11.92 -6.69
C VAL A 308 -2.32 -11.41 -7.52
N VAL A 309 -2.29 -10.10 -7.75
CA VAL A 309 -1.19 -9.42 -8.44
C VAL A 309 -0.34 -8.65 -7.44
N ILE A 310 0.98 -8.70 -7.63
CA ILE A 310 1.98 -8.16 -6.72
C ILE A 310 3.00 -7.40 -7.55
N LEU A 311 3.06 -6.08 -7.37
CA LEU A 311 4.10 -5.22 -7.93
C LEU A 311 5.12 -4.91 -6.84
N GLU A 312 6.37 -5.20 -7.10
CA GLU A 312 7.51 -4.91 -6.23
C GLU A 312 8.47 -3.96 -6.91
N GLY A 313 9.19 -3.17 -6.12
CA GLY A 313 10.28 -2.33 -6.63
C GLY A 313 10.80 -1.39 -5.55
N MET A 314 11.82 -0.61 -5.87
CA MET A 314 12.46 0.33 -4.97
C MET A 314 12.00 1.76 -5.21
N VAL A 315 11.78 2.46 -4.10
CA VAL A 315 11.42 3.87 -4.08
C VAL A 315 12.66 4.73 -4.34
N GLU A 316 12.77 5.33 -5.52
CA GLU A 316 13.91 6.16 -5.97
C GLU A 316 14.52 7.07 -4.88
N ALA A 317 13.70 7.83 -4.15
CA ALA A 317 14.20 8.78 -3.15
C ALA A 317 14.75 8.13 -1.85
N THR A 318 14.34 6.91 -1.52
CA THR A 318 14.68 6.27 -0.22
C THR A 318 15.50 5.00 -0.36
N GLY A 319 15.55 4.39 -1.55
CA GLY A 319 16.17 3.09 -1.77
C GLY A 319 15.46 1.92 -1.09
N MET A 320 14.34 2.15 -0.39
CA MET A 320 13.58 1.08 0.24
C MET A 320 12.65 0.39 -0.74
N THR A 321 12.49 -0.91 -0.57
CA THR A 321 11.56 -1.72 -1.35
C THR A 321 10.11 -1.45 -0.91
N CYS A 322 9.22 -1.32 -1.88
CA CYS A 322 7.78 -1.24 -1.70
C CYS A 322 7.10 -2.39 -2.44
N GLN A 323 5.95 -2.80 -1.92
CA GLN A 323 5.11 -3.83 -2.53
C GLN A 323 3.67 -3.34 -2.58
N ALA A 324 3.13 -3.20 -3.78
CA ALA A 324 1.71 -2.94 -4.03
C ALA A 324 1.02 -4.25 -4.42
N ARG A 325 -0.20 -4.46 -3.95
CA ARG A 325 -0.97 -5.69 -4.18
C ARG A 325 -2.38 -5.33 -4.60
N SER A 326 -2.98 -6.18 -5.41
CA SER A 326 -4.42 -6.16 -5.69
C SER A 326 -4.87 -7.57 -6.05
N SER A 327 -6.17 -7.77 -6.20
CA SER A 327 -6.76 -9.06 -6.56
C SER A 327 -7.81 -8.92 -7.64
N TYR A 328 -8.08 -10.00 -8.36
CA TYR A 328 -9.18 -10.13 -9.30
C TYR A 328 -9.95 -11.42 -9.00
N LEU A 329 -11.21 -11.28 -8.62
CA LEU A 329 -12.14 -12.41 -8.54
C LEU A 329 -12.61 -12.82 -9.93
N ASN A 330 -13.16 -14.03 -10.05
CA ASN A 330 -13.77 -14.52 -11.29
C ASN A 330 -14.75 -13.52 -11.94
N SER A 331 -15.57 -12.83 -11.15
CA SER A 331 -16.53 -11.83 -11.65
C SER A 331 -15.91 -10.50 -12.09
N GLU A 332 -14.63 -10.28 -11.78
CA GLU A 332 -13.88 -9.08 -12.16
C GLU A 332 -12.96 -9.34 -13.36
N VAL A 333 -13.00 -10.57 -13.92
CA VAL A 333 -12.31 -10.94 -15.16
C VAL A 333 -13.32 -10.92 -16.32
N LEU A 334 -13.19 -9.94 -17.21
CA LEU A 334 -14.10 -9.72 -18.33
C LEU A 334 -13.61 -10.44 -19.58
N TRP A 335 -14.41 -11.37 -20.10
CA TRP A 335 -14.08 -12.09 -21.33
C TRP A 335 -14.52 -11.31 -22.56
N GLY A 336 -13.65 -11.22 -23.55
CA GLY A 336 -13.91 -10.53 -24.81
C GLY A 336 -13.83 -9.02 -24.71
N GLU A 337 -13.01 -8.49 -23.80
CA GLU A 337 -12.77 -7.05 -23.67
C GLU A 337 -11.30 -6.68 -23.84
N ARG A 338 -11.07 -5.40 -24.16
CA ARG A 338 -9.74 -4.79 -24.27
C ARG A 338 -9.73 -3.47 -23.49
N PHE A 339 -8.57 -3.08 -23.01
CA PHE A 339 -8.43 -1.78 -22.34
C PHE A 339 -8.41 -0.63 -23.34
N THR A 340 -9.11 0.45 -23.01
CA THR A 340 -9.12 1.70 -23.78
C THR A 340 -7.72 2.32 -23.78
N PRO A 341 -7.17 2.77 -24.92
CA PRO A 341 -5.90 3.47 -24.95
C PRO A 341 -5.92 4.72 -24.04
N VAL A 342 -4.84 4.94 -23.29
CA VAL A 342 -4.70 6.05 -22.32
C VAL A 342 -3.64 7.07 -22.70
N LEU A 343 -2.87 6.81 -23.75
CA LEU A 343 -1.77 7.65 -24.18
C LEU A 343 -2.20 8.47 -25.39
N SER A 344 -2.13 9.79 -25.26
CA SER A 344 -2.23 10.77 -26.34
C SER A 344 -0.88 11.45 -26.54
N LEU A 345 -0.64 11.94 -27.76
CA LEU A 345 0.50 12.77 -28.08
C LEU A 345 0.02 14.22 -28.14
N GLU A 346 0.39 15.02 -27.16
CA GLU A 346 0.21 16.47 -27.17
C GLU A 346 1.53 17.16 -27.55
N GLU A 347 1.51 18.46 -27.85
CA GLU A 347 2.63 19.22 -28.43
C GLU A 347 3.98 19.00 -27.70
N GLY A 348 4.75 18.01 -28.17
CA GLY A 348 6.09 17.66 -27.67
C GLY A 348 6.15 16.69 -26.47
N PHE A 349 5.01 16.24 -25.92
CA PHE A 349 4.98 15.34 -24.76
C PHE A 349 3.87 14.27 -24.86
N TYR A 350 4.11 13.11 -24.24
CA TYR A 350 3.07 12.09 -24.09
C TYR A 350 2.23 12.42 -22.86
N GLU A 351 0.92 12.59 -23.06
CA GLU A 351 -0.04 12.78 -21.97
C GLU A 351 -0.73 11.44 -21.67
N VAL A 352 -0.94 11.18 -20.38
CA VAL A 352 -1.66 10.00 -19.90
C VAL A 352 -2.99 10.47 -19.33
N ASP A 353 -4.08 10.07 -19.97
CA ASP A 353 -5.43 10.24 -19.42
C ASP A 353 -5.74 9.12 -18.42
N TYR A 354 -5.80 9.48 -17.13
CA TYR A 354 -6.13 8.56 -16.06
C TYR A 354 -7.64 8.31 -15.89
N ASP A 355 -8.51 9.12 -16.49
CA ASP A 355 -9.96 8.91 -16.41
C ASP A 355 -10.36 7.65 -17.18
N THR A 356 -9.69 7.39 -18.32
CA THR A 356 -9.86 6.17 -19.11
C THR A 356 -9.00 4.99 -18.64
N PHE A 357 -8.26 5.13 -17.53
CA PHE A 357 -7.34 4.10 -17.03
C PHE A 357 -8.04 2.77 -16.73
N HIS A 358 -9.25 2.81 -16.18
CA HIS A 358 -10.00 1.61 -15.84
C HIS A 358 -10.96 1.16 -16.96
N HIS A 359 -11.14 1.97 -18.01
CA HIS A 359 -12.15 1.73 -19.03
C HIS A 359 -11.75 0.61 -19.99
N THR A 360 -12.72 -0.25 -20.28
CA THR A 360 -12.60 -1.37 -21.21
C THR A 360 -13.69 -1.30 -22.28
N TYR A 361 -13.45 -1.92 -23.42
CA TYR A 361 -14.39 -1.99 -24.53
C TYR A 361 -14.46 -3.42 -25.10
N PRO A 362 -15.63 -3.85 -25.63
CA PRO A 362 -15.79 -5.18 -26.22
C PRO A 362 -14.90 -5.37 -27.46
N ALA A 363 -14.29 -6.55 -27.58
CA ALA A 363 -13.44 -6.96 -28.68
C ALA A 363 -13.82 -8.36 -29.18
N PRO A 364 -13.80 -8.60 -30.51
CA PRO A 364 -14.15 -9.90 -31.07
C PRO A 364 -13.21 -10.99 -30.53
N THR A 365 -13.75 -11.86 -29.68
CA THR A 365 -12.98 -12.90 -28.99
C THR A 365 -13.78 -14.19 -28.98
N PRO A 366 -13.17 -15.34 -29.31
CA PRO A 366 -13.84 -16.64 -29.28
C PRO A 366 -14.32 -16.99 -27.87
N SER A 367 -15.43 -17.70 -27.73
CA SER A 367 -15.96 -18.15 -26.43
C SER A 367 -15.34 -19.48 -25.94
N CYS A 368 -14.64 -20.18 -26.83
CA CYS A 368 -13.99 -21.45 -26.55
C CYS A 368 -12.72 -21.31 -25.71
N SER A 369 -12.28 -22.42 -25.10
CA SER A 369 -11.05 -22.43 -24.29
C SER A 369 -9.79 -22.26 -25.14
N ALA A 370 -8.68 -21.85 -24.52
CA ALA A 370 -7.39 -21.76 -25.21
C ALA A 370 -6.93 -23.10 -25.80
N ARG A 371 -7.26 -24.22 -25.13
CA ARG A 371 -7.04 -25.56 -25.66
C ARG A 371 -7.82 -25.84 -26.94
N GLU A 372 -9.14 -25.59 -26.92
CA GLU A 372 -10.00 -25.79 -28.09
C GLU A 372 -9.53 -24.91 -29.25
N LEU A 373 -9.14 -23.66 -28.98
CA LEU A 373 -8.54 -22.77 -29.97
C LEU A 373 -7.26 -23.36 -30.58
N ALA A 374 -6.37 -23.92 -29.77
CA ALA A 374 -5.17 -24.57 -30.27
C ALA A 374 -5.45 -25.86 -31.05
N GLU A 375 -6.51 -26.59 -30.72
CA GLU A 375 -6.96 -27.77 -31.47
C GLU A 375 -7.59 -27.38 -32.81
N LEU A 376 -8.41 -26.34 -32.85
CA LEU A 376 -8.98 -25.78 -34.09
C LEU A 376 -7.89 -25.23 -35.02
N ALA A 377 -6.91 -24.50 -34.47
CA ALA A 377 -5.78 -23.99 -35.22
C ALA A 377 -4.94 -25.12 -35.85
N LYS A 378 -4.79 -26.26 -35.16
CA LYS A 378 -4.13 -27.45 -35.72
C LYS A 378 -4.92 -28.11 -36.83
N LYS A 379 -6.25 -28.06 -36.78
CA LYS A 379 -7.14 -28.61 -37.80
C LYS A 379 -7.31 -27.67 -39.02
N GLY A 380 -6.84 -26.42 -38.92
CA GLY A 380 -7.03 -25.41 -39.96
C GLY A 380 -8.47 -24.90 -40.07
N GLU A 381 -9.28 -25.12 -39.04
CA GLU A 381 -10.69 -24.70 -39.01
C GLU A 381 -10.79 -23.22 -38.60
N ALA A 382 -11.76 -22.51 -39.18
CA ALA A 382 -12.00 -21.11 -38.86
C ALA A 382 -12.46 -20.97 -37.39
N VAL A 383 -11.82 -20.05 -36.66
CA VAL A 383 -12.19 -19.73 -35.29
C VAL A 383 -13.57 -19.05 -35.27
N PRO A 384 -14.59 -19.59 -34.58
CA PRO A 384 -15.88 -18.94 -34.48
C PRO A 384 -15.73 -17.66 -33.64
N LEU A 385 -15.70 -16.51 -34.31
CA LEU A 385 -15.77 -15.22 -33.63
C LEU A 385 -17.25 -14.84 -33.45
N PRO A 386 -17.68 -14.41 -32.25
CA PRO A 386 -19.00 -13.86 -32.07
C PRO A 386 -19.19 -12.62 -32.96
N PRO A 387 -20.39 -12.40 -33.52
CA PRO A 387 -20.66 -11.22 -34.34
C PRO A 387 -20.41 -9.95 -33.51
N ILE A 388 -19.72 -8.99 -34.11
CA ILE A 388 -19.50 -7.67 -33.52
C ILE A 388 -20.86 -6.98 -33.45
N SER A 389 -21.39 -6.77 -32.25
CA SER A 389 -22.49 -5.83 -32.06
C SER A 389 -22.01 -4.47 -32.57
N PRO A 390 -22.68 -3.83 -33.55
CA PRO A 390 -22.29 -2.50 -33.96
C PRO A 390 -22.35 -1.55 -32.74
N PRO A 391 -21.48 -0.53 -32.66
CA PRO A 391 -21.72 0.57 -31.74
C PRO A 391 -23.12 1.10 -32.04
N ALA A 392 -23.90 1.35 -30.98
CA ALA A 392 -25.22 1.96 -31.11
C ALA A 392 -25.12 3.14 -32.07
N THR A 393 -25.80 3.03 -33.20
CA THR A 393 -25.82 4.03 -34.25
C THR A 393 -26.35 5.33 -33.63
N LEU A 394 -25.47 6.31 -33.41
CA LEU A 394 -25.88 7.70 -33.39
C LEU A 394 -26.54 7.93 -34.74
N GLY A 395 -27.86 8.16 -34.73
CA GLY A 395 -28.68 8.26 -35.93
C GLY A 395 -28.08 9.21 -36.95
N GLU A 396 -28.18 8.83 -38.22
CA GLU A 396 -27.90 9.75 -39.33
C GLU A 396 -28.68 11.06 -39.15
N PRO A 397 -28.06 12.22 -39.45
CA PRO A 397 -28.80 13.47 -39.49
C PRO A 397 -29.75 13.47 -40.70
N PRO A 398 -31.01 13.90 -40.55
CA PRO A 398 -31.90 14.02 -41.69
C PRO A 398 -31.42 15.14 -42.65
N SER A 399 -31.57 14.89 -43.95
CA SER A 399 -31.41 15.88 -45.02
C SER A 399 -32.55 16.91 -45.02
N PRO A 400 -32.38 18.07 -45.69
CA PRO A 400 -33.09 19.29 -45.33
C PRO A 400 -34.44 19.43 -46.05
N GLU A 401 -35.55 19.37 -45.31
CA GLU A 401 -36.85 19.87 -45.76
C GLU A 401 -37.45 20.87 -44.75
N LYS A 402 -37.46 22.14 -45.18
CA LYS A 402 -38.29 23.30 -44.79
C LYS A 402 -38.76 23.43 -43.34
N MET A 403 -38.15 24.40 -42.64
CA MET A 403 -38.62 25.02 -41.40
C MET A 403 -39.97 25.75 -41.59
N PRO A 404 -40.89 25.68 -40.60
CA PRO A 404 -41.81 26.77 -40.29
C PRO A 404 -41.14 27.80 -39.37
N GLU A 405 -41.37 29.06 -39.66
CA GLU A 405 -40.88 30.26 -38.96
C GLU A 405 -41.48 30.38 -37.55
N GLU A 406 -40.72 30.08 -36.49
CA GLU A 406 -41.03 30.64 -35.15
C GLU A 406 -39.87 30.71 -34.12
N GLU A 407 -38.65 30.25 -34.43
CA GLU A 407 -37.53 30.28 -33.47
C GLU A 407 -36.49 31.40 -33.68
N THR A 408 -36.59 32.22 -34.73
CA THR A 408 -35.62 33.29 -35.03
C THR A 408 -35.74 34.56 -34.17
N LYS A 409 -36.59 34.58 -33.13
CA LYS A 409 -36.68 35.74 -32.22
C LYS A 409 -35.99 35.55 -30.87
N ALA A 410 -35.59 34.34 -30.50
CA ALA A 410 -34.93 34.09 -29.22
C ALA A 410 -33.40 34.26 -29.29
N GLU A 411 -32.79 33.97 -30.45
CA GLU A 411 -31.32 34.06 -30.62
C GLU A 411 -30.83 35.50 -30.87
N GLU A 412 -31.66 36.41 -31.37
CA GLU A 412 -31.29 37.82 -31.56
C GLU A 412 -31.29 38.64 -30.24
N GLU A 413 -32.02 38.20 -29.20
CA GLU A 413 -32.02 38.88 -27.89
C GLU A 413 -30.80 38.48 -27.02
N GLU A 414 -30.24 37.28 -27.20
CA GLU A 414 -29.11 36.79 -26.38
C GLU A 414 -27.74 37.30 -26.86
N GLU A 415 -27.54 37.50 -28.18
CA GLU A 415 -26.30 38.13 -28.71
C GLU A 415 -26.20 39.64 -28.37
N ALA A 416 -27.35 40.31 -28.18
CA ALA A 416 -27.38 41.71 -27.77
C ALA A 416 -26.90 41.90 -26.31
N GLU A 417 -27.23 40.97 -25.41
CA GLU A 417 -26.79 41.04 -24.00
C GLU A 417 -25.29 40.75 -23.82
N TRP A 418 -24.72 39.81 -24.58
CA TRP A 418 -23.29 39.50 -24.52
C TRP A 418 -22.40 40.66 -25.02
N SER A 419 -22.90 41.39 -26.01
CA SER A 419 -22.23 42.57 -26.61
C SER A 419 -22.17 43.76 -25.64
N VAL A 420 -23.20 43.93 -24.80
CA VAL A 420 -23.24 44.98 -23.76
C VAL A 420 -22.31 44.64 -22.58
N CYS A 421 -22.11 43.36 -22.27
CA CYS A 421 -21.20 42.91 -21.21
C CYS A 421 -19.71 43.10 -21.57
N LYS A 422 -19.31 42.87 -22.83
CA LYS A 422 -17.91 43.12 -23.27
C LYS A 422 -17.50 44.60 -23.23
N ASN A 423 -18.44 45.52 -23.51
CA ASN A 423 -18.16 46.96 -23.50
C ASN A 423 -18.17 47.59 -22.09
N LYS A 424 -18.64 46.89 -21.06
CA LYS A 424 -18.58 47.36 -19.65
C LYS A 424 -17.33 46.90 -18.89
N LEU A 425 -16.60 45.88 -19.35
CA LEU A 425 -15.36 45.43 -18.70
C LEU A 425 -14.12 46.24 -19.08
N THR A 426 -14.15 47.03 -20.14
CA THR A 426 -13.02 47.88 -20.57
C THR A 426 -12.90 49.21 -19.82
N HIS A 427 -13.78 49.48 -18.83
CA HIS A 427 -13.79 50.76 -18.09
C HIS A 427 -13.65 50.67 -16.56
N CYS A 428 -13.36 49.51 -15.97
CA CYS A 428 -13.10 49.41 -14.53
C CYS A 428 -11.59 49.34 -14.21
N ASN A 429 -11.04 50.53 -13.99
CA ASN A 429 -9.71 50.76 -13.44
C ASN A 429 -9.79 50.57 -11.91
N LEU A 430 -9.27 49.48 -11.36
CA LEU A 430 -8.96 49.41 -9.92
C LEU A 430 -7.60 48.74 -9.69
N LYS A 431 -6.60 49.62 -9.54
CA LYS A 431 -5.39 49.40 -8.75
C LYS A 431 -5.80 49.04 -7.32
N SER A 432 -5.32 47.92 -6.80
CA SER A 432 -4.88 47.71 -5.41
C SER A 432 -4.92 46.22 -5.11
N PHE A 433 -3.76 45.56 -5.06
CA PHE A 433 -3.31 44.77 -3.92
C PHE A 433 -1.93 44.18 -4.27
N ALA A 434 -0.93 44.56 -3.50
CA ALA A 434 0.44 44.10 -3.59
C ALA A 434 0.66 42.91 -2.66
N ALA A 435 1.33 41.85 -3.14
CA ALA A 435 2.18 40.92 -2.39
C ALA A 435 2.99 40.03 -3.40
N PRO A 436 4.09 39.35 -3.03
CA PRO A 436 5.44 39.87 -3.32
C PRO A 436 6.44 38.90 -4.01
N VAL A 437 7.42 39.49 -4.72
CA VAL A 437 8.88 39.18 -4.74
C VAL A 437 9.42 37.82 -5.26
N TRP A 438 8.64 36.79 -5.59
CA TRP A 438 9.26 35.51 -6.08
C TRP A 438 9.43 35.34 -7.60
N GLN A 439 8.89 36.26 -8.42
CA GLN A 439 8.89 36.12 -9.88
C GLN A 439 10.03 36.84 -10.62
N LYS A 440 10.91 37.57 -9.92
CA LYS A 440 11.98 38.38 -10.55
C LYS A 440 13.38 37.76 -10.53
N GLU A 441 13.64 36.75 -9.70
CA GLU A 441 14.93 36.03 -9.69
C GLU A 441 15.01 35.00 -10.82
N ILE A 442 13.93 34.26 -11.12
CA ILE A 442 13.95 33.16 -12.10
C ILE A 442 14.08 33.66 -13.56
N TYR A 443 13.63 34.88 -13.84
CA TYR A 443 13.72 35.48 -15.18
C TYR A 443 15.08 36.15 -15.48
N ARG A 444 15.94 36.32 -14.46
CA ARG A 444 17.28 36.92 -14.62
C ARG A 444 18.35 35.86 -14.88
N ASP A 445 18.19 34.62 -14.39
CA ASP A 445 19.15 33.54 -14.61
C ASP A 445 19.04 32.87 -15.99
N THR A 446 17.86 32.84 -16.60
CA THR A 446 17.67 32.25 -17.94
C THR A 446 18.23 33.11 -19.08
N LYS A 447 18.44 34.41 -18.86
CA LYS A 447 19.00 35.31 -19.88
C LYS A 447 20.54 35.36 -19.88
N THR A 448 21.18 34.91 -18.80
CA THR A 448 22.65 34.92 -18.66
C THR A 448 23.31 33.61 -19.11
N GLN A 449 22.55 32.51 -19.23
CA GLN A 449 23.06 31.26 -19.80
C GLN A 449 22.88 31.14 -21.34
N PHE A 450 21.95 31.89 -21.94
CA PHE A 450 21.74 31.84 -23.40
C PHE A 450 22.64 32.79 -24.23
N SER A 451 23.44 33.66 -23.61
CA SER A 451 24.38 34.54 -24.32
C SER A 451 25.80 33.98 -24.48
N HIS A 452 26.09 32.76 -24.01
CA HIS A 452 27.44 32.17 -24.04
C HIS A 452 27.64 30.97 -24.98
N ILE A 453 26.66 30.61 -25.82
CA ILE A 453 26.78 29.46 -26.75
C ILE A 453 26.92 29.89 -28.23
N ASN A 454 26.84 31.19 -28.57
CA ASN A 454 26.94 31.67 -29.97
C ASN A 454 28.21 32.47 -30.32
N THR A 455 29.33 32.23 -29.65
CA THR A 455 30.66 32.65 -30.15
C THR A 455 31.76 31.77 -29.56
N THR A 456 32.08 30.67 -30.27
CA THR A 456 33.43 30.25 -30.71
C THR A 456 33.33 28.92 -31.43
#